data_AF-A0AAW0M241-F1
#
_entry.id   AF-A0AAW0M241-F1
#
_cell.length_a   1.000
_cell.length_b   1.000
_cell.length_c   1.000
_cell.angle_alpha   90.00
_cell.angle_beta   90.00
_cell.angle_gamma   90.00
#
_symmetry.space_group_name_H-M   'P 1'
#
loop_
_entity.id
_entity.type
_entity.pdbx_description
1 polymer ?
#
loop_
_entity_poly.entity_id
_entity_poly.type
_entity_poly.pdbx_seq_one_letter_code
_entity_poly.pdbx_strand_id
1 'polypeptide(L)'
;MFNLCGCWVYVASRKVWRPKVEEQEEGKKEYLETLKTMEGELGDKPYFGGENFGYVDISLIPFYSWFHAYKVLDNINFEAECPKIIAWAKRCMQKQTVAKNFPDQKKVYEFVAQTRKKDISA
;
A
#
# COMPACT_ATOMS: atom_id res chain seq x y z
N MET A 1 -0.01 -19.68 9.34
CA MET A 1 -0.16 -18.97 8.05
C MET A 1 -0.52 -17.48 8.20
N PHE A 2 -1.18 -17.04 9.27
CA PHE A 2 -1.74 -15.67 9.35
C PHE A 2 -0.87 -14.58 10.01
N ASN A 3 0.30 -14.90 10.58
CA ASN A 3 1.25 -13.90 11.12
C ASN A 3 2.23 -13.33 10.08
N LEU A 4 2.13 -13.73 8.81
CA LEU A 4 3.09 -13.35 7.76
C LEU A 4 2.60 -12.18 6.89
N CYS A 5 1.30 -12.02 6.67
CA CYS A 5 0.77 -11.08 5.67
C CYS A 5 1.08 -9.60 5.99
N GLY A 6 0.85 -9.16 7.24
CA GLY A 6 1.19 -7.79 7.65
C GLY A 6 2.69 -7.50 7.68
N CYS A 7 3.49 -8.51 8.05
CA CYS A 7 4.95 -8.40 8.07
C CYS A 7 5.52 -8.31 6.64
N TRP A 8 4.98 -9.08 5.70
CA TRP A 8 5.47 -9.12 4.31
C TRP A 8 5.13 -7.84 3.54
N VAL A 9 3.88 -7.35 3.65
CA VAL A 9 3.49 -6.06 3.05
C VAL A 9 4.33 -4.92 3.64
N TYR A 10 4.57 -4.93 4.96
CA TYR A 10 5.41 -3.93 5.60
C TYR A 10 6.86 -3.98 5.09
N VAL A 11 7.48 -5.16 5.04
CA VAL A 11 8.86 -5.35 4.56
C VAL A 11 8.99 -4.94 3.09
N ALA A 12 8.07 -5.41 2.23
CA ALA A 12 8.06 -5.05 0.81
C ALA A 12 7.85 -3.54 0.62
N SER A 13 6.89 -2.94 1.32
CA SER A 13 6.63 -1.49 1.25
C SER A 13 7.84 -0.66 1.67
N ARG A 14 8.60 -1.11 2.68
CA ARG A 14 9.79 -0.41 3.19
C ARG A 14 10.87 -0.28 2.13
N LYS A 15 11.09 -1.35 1.35
CA LYS A 15 12.03 -1.32 0.22
C LYS A 15 11.59 -0.30 -0.84
N VAL A 16 10.30 -0.02 -0.97
CA VAL A 16 9.79 0.97 -1.93
C VAL A 16 9.90 2.40 -1.38
N TRP A 17 9.40 2.72 -0.17
CA TRP A 17 9.34 4.12 0.29
C TRP A 17 10.69 4.68 0.78
N ARG A 18 11.61 3.83 1.22
CA ARG A 18 12.97 4.21 1.62
C ARG A 18 14.01 3.27 0.98
N PRO A 19 14.14 3.32 -0.35
CA PRO A 19 15.00 2.40 -1.08
C PRO A 19 16.48 2.75 -0.89
N LYS A 20 17.34 1.73 -0.87
CA LYS A 20 18.69 1.91 -1.41
C LYS A 20 18.58 1.97 -2.92
N VAL A 21 19.40 2.79 -3.58
CA VAL A 21 19.34 3.01 -5.04
C VAL A 21 19.36 1.68 -5.81
N GLU A 22 20.16 0.73 -5.39
CA GLU A 22 20.34 -0.58 -6.03
C GLU A 22 19.15 -1.54 -5.84
N GLU A 23 18.38 -1.39 -4.76
CA GLU A 23 17.31 -2.33 -4.37
C GLU A 23 15.90 -1.84 -4.78
N GLN A 24 15.80 -0.63 -5.33
CA GLN A 24 14.52 0.06 -5.55
C GLN A 24 13.61 -0.69 -6.54
N GLU A 25 14.12 -1.06 -7.71
CA GLU A 25 13.32 -1.70 -8.77
C GLU A 25 12.85 -3.10 -8.36
N GLU A 26 13.71 -3.88 -7.69
CA GLU A 26 13.33 -5.19 -7.14
C GLU A 26 12.25 -5.05 -6.06
N GLY A 27 12.39 -4.07 -5.16
CA GLY A 27 11.39 -3.78 -4.13
C GLY A 27 10.03 -3.39 -4.72
N LYS A 28 10.00 -2.62 -5.82
CA LYS A 28 8.75 -2.29 -6.53
C LYS A 28 8.08 -3.54 -7.07
N LYS A 29 8.86 -4.43 -7.70
CA LYS A 29 8.36 -5.69 -8.26
C LYS A 29 7.77 -6.59 -7.17
N GLU A 30 8.51 -6.83 -6.09
CA GLU A 30 8.04 -7.64 -4.94
C GLU A 30 6.74 -7.08 -4.35
N TYR A 31 6.64 -5.75 -4.22
CA TYR A 31 5.45 -5.11 -3.68
C TYR A 31 4.24 -5.27 -4.60
N LEU A 32 4.41 -5.11 -5.91
CA LEU A 32 3.34 -5.32 -6.89
C LEU A 32 2.90 -6.79 -6.93
N GLU A 33 3.82 -7.75 -6.89
CA GLU A 33 3.49 -9.18 -6.82
C GLU A 33 2.73 -9.52 -5.54
N THR A 34 3.09 -8.89 -4.41
CA THR A 34 2.35 -9.01 -3.15
C THR A 34 0.91 -8.52 -3.31
N LEU A 35 0.71 -7.34 -3.90
CA LEU A 35 -0.62 -6.77 -4.10
C LEU A 35 -1.46 -7.61 -5.07
N LYS A 36 -0.87 -8.16 -6.14
CA LYS A 36 -1.55 -9.06 -7.08
C LYS A 36 -1.98 -10.36 -6.40
N THR A 37 -1.14 -10.91 -5.52
CA THR A 37 -1.52 -12.07 -4.70
C THR A 37 -2.72 -11.72 -3.82
N MET A 38 -2.71 -10.55 -3.19
CA MET A 38 -3.84 -10.05 -2.40
C MET A 38 -5.11 -9.83 -3.23
N GLU A 39 -5.01 -9.39 -4.49
CA GLU A 39 -6.18 -9.32 -5.37
C GLU A 39 -6.81 -10.69 -5.64
N GLY A 40 -5.98 -11.71 -5.83
CA GLY A 40 -6.43 -13.09 -5.96
C GLY A 40 -7.17 -13.54 -4.71
N GLU A 41 -6.59 -13.27 -3.53
CA GLU A 41 -7.21 -13.61 -2.24
C GLU A 41 -8.50 -12.82 -1.97
N LEU A 42 -8.58 -11.56 -2.38
CA LEU A 42 -9.82 -10.78 -2.30
C LEU A 42 -10.90 -11.40 -3.19
N GLY A 43 -10.53 -11.78 -4.42
CA GLY A 43 -11.45 -12.34 -5.40
C GLY A 43 -12.55 -11.34 -5.75
N ASP A 44 -13.80 -11.74 -5.55
CA ASP A 44 -14.98 -10.88 -5.77
C ASP A 44 -15.63 -10.43 -4.46
N LYS A 45 -14.99 -10.74 -3.31
CA LYS A 45 -15.49 -10.32 -1.99
C LYS A 45 -15.41 -8.79 -1.88
N PRO A 46 -16.38 -8.14 -1.20
CA PRO A 46 -16.31 -6.70 -0.97
C PRO A 46 -15.16 -6.32 -0.01
N TYR A 47 -14.78 -7.23 0.88
CA TYR A 47 -13.70 -7.08 1.86
C TYR A 47 -12.92 -8.39 2.00
N PHE A 48 -11.70 -8.32 2.55
CA PHE A 48 -10.95 -9.53 2.91
C PHE A 48 -11.62 -10.32 4.02
N GLY A 49 -12.39 -9.66 4.89
CA GLY A 49 -13.28 -10.29 5.87
C GLY A 49 -14.54 -10.95 5.28
N GLY A 50 -14.71 -11.01 3.95
CA GLY A 50 -15.94 -11.48 3.32
C GLY A 50 -16.93 -10.34 3.10
N GLU A 51 -18.17 -10.53 3.53
CA GLU A 51 -19.22 -9.50 3.43
C GLU A 51 -18.97 -8.30 4.35
N ASN A 52 -18.20 -8.51 5.42
CA ASN A 52 -17.94 -7.50 6.43
C ASN A 52 -16.46 -7.09 6.45
N PHE A 53 -16.24 -5.82 6.80
CA PHE A 53 -14.91 -5.28 7.02
C PHE A 53 -14.26 -5.99 8.23
N GLY A 54 -13.10 -6.61 8.01
CA GLY A 54 -12.46 -7.49 8.98
C GLY A 54 -11.01 -7.14 9.29
N TYR A 55 -10.34 -8.07 9.97
CA TYR A 55 -8.98 -7.91 10.48
C TYR A 55 -7.94 -7.61 9.38
N VAL A 56 -8.01 -8.34 8.27
CA VAL A 56 -7.08 -8.14 7.15
C VAL A 56 -7.30 -6.77 6.52
N ASP A 57 -8.56 -6.32 6.43
CA ASP A 57 -8.87 -4.99 5.90
C ASP A 57 -8.28 -3.88 6.77
N ILE A 58 -8.44 -3.99 8.10
CA ILE A 58 -7.83 -3.08 9.09
C ILE A 58 -6.32 -3.02 8.93
N SER A 59 -5.69 -4.18 8.70
CA SER A 59 -4.24 -4.30 8.61
C SER A 59 -3.68 -3.73 7.30
N LEU A 60 -4.42 -3.84 6.20
CA LEU A 60 -3.96 -3.46 4.86
C LEU A 60 -4.32 -2.03 4.47
N ILE A 61 -5.46 -1.51 4.93
CA ILE A 61 -5.94 -0.18 4.51
C ILE A 61 -4.97 0.98 4.80
N PRO A 62 -4.11 0.97 5.86
CA PRO A 62 -3.16 2.05 6.09
C PRO A 62 -2.19 2.25 4.92
N PHE A 63 -1.84 1.19 4.19
CA PHE A 63 -0.92 1.27 3.05
C PHE A 63 -1.50 2.04 1.87
N TYR A 64 -2.82 2.15 1.76
CA TYR A 64 -3.47 2.96 0.71
C TYR A 64 -3.07 4.44 0.78
N SER A 65 -2.75 4.96 1.98
CA SER A 65 -2.26 6.34 2.14
C SER A 65 -0.91 6.59 1.46
N TRP A 66 -0.13 5.54 1.18
CA TRP A 66 1.19 5.63 0.54
C TRP A 66 1.13 5.54 -0.99
N PHE A 67 0.00 5.11 -1.56
CA PHE A 67 -0.12 4.86 -3.00
C PHE A 67 0.12 6.11 -3.84
N HIS A 68 -0.29 7.28 -3.34
CA HIS A 68 0.00 8.55 -4.01
C HIS A 68 1.51 8.83 -4.08
N ALA A 69 2.24 8.56 -3.00
CA ALA A 69 3.69 8.76 -2.96
C ALA A 69 4.39 7.86 -4.00
N TYR A 70 4.01 6.58 -4.06
CA TYR A 70 4.55 5.64 -5.04
C TYR A 70 4.17 5.97 -6.49
N LYS A 71 2.96 6.49 -6.72
CA LYS A 71 2.58 6.96 -8.05
C LYS A 71 3.48 8.11 -8.51
N VAL A 72 3.72 9.09 -7.66
CA VAL A 72 4.48 10.29 -8.01
C VAL A 72 5.99 10.04 -8.06
N LEU A 73 6.54 9.30 -7.09
CA LEU A 73 7.99 9.12 -6.94
C LEU A 73 8.54 7.91 -7.68
N ASP A 74 7.73 6.88 -7.88
CA ASP A 74 8.15 5.59 -8.42
C ASP A 74 7.45 5.23 -9.74
N ASN A 75 6.57 6.12 -10.23
CA ASN A 75 5.77 5.97 -11.46
C ASN A 75 4.90 4.70 -11.48
N ILE A 76 4.45 4.23 -10.31
CA ILE A 76 3.60 3.04 -10.22
C ILE A 76 2.14 3.41 -10.48
N ASN A 77 1.51 2.71 -11.44
CA ASN A 77 0.09 2.86 -11.73
C ASN A 77 -0.74 1.71 -11.11
N PHE A 78 -1.09 1.82 -9.83
CA PHE A 78 -1.90 0.80 -9.15
C PHE A 78 -3.29 0.61 -9.73
N GLU A 79 -3.87 1.59 -10.44
CA GLU A 79 -5.17 1.41 -11.10
C GLU A 79 -5.08 0.44 -12.30
N ALA A 80 -3.93 0.41 -12.97
CA ALA A 80 -3.67 -0.54 -14.05
C ALA A 80 -3.15 -1.89 -13.51
N GLU A 81 -2.25 -1.86 -12.52
CA GLU A 81 -1.59 -3.06 -12.00
C GLU A 81 -2.47 -3.87 -11.04
N CYS A 82 -3.28 -3.18 -10.22
CA CYS A 82 -4.09 -3.78 -9.15
C CYS A 82 -5.46 -3.08 -9.01
N PRO A 83 -6.34 -3.18 -10.02
CA PRO A 83 -7.64 -2.49 -10.04
C PRO A 83 -8.59 -2.91 -8.92
N LYS A 84 -8.59 -4.18 -8.49
CA LYS A 84 -9.44 -4.69 -7.42
C LYS A 84 -8.98 -4.17 -6.06
N ILE A 85 -7.66 -4.09 -5.80
CA ILE A 85 -7.16 -3.42 -4.58
C ILE A 85 -7.61 -1.97 -4.54
N ILE A 86 -7.52 -1.24 -5.66
CA ILE A 86 -7.98 0.15 -5.68
C ILE A 86 -9.47 0.26 -5.39
N ALA A 87 -10.29 -0.57 -6.02
CA ALA A 87 -11.74 -0.59 -5.78
C ALA A 87 -12.07 -0.91 -4.32
N TRP A 88 -11.41 -1.91 -3.74
CA TRP A 88 -11.51 -2.27 -2.33
C TRP A 88 -11.10 -1.11 -1.42
N ALA A 89 -9.96 -0.48 -1.66
CA ALA A 89 -9.48 0.62 -0.83
C ALA A 89 -10.43 1.82 -0.87
N LYS A 90 -10.93 2.20 -2.06
CA LYS A 90 -11.94 3.25 -2.23
C LYS A 90 -13.20 2.93 -1.42
N ARG A 91 -13.66 1.67 -1.41
CA ARG A 91 -14.79 1.21 -0.60
C ARG A 91 -14.51 1.32 0.91
N CYS A 92 -13.33 0.88 1.37
CA CYS A 92 -12.93 1.01 2.77
C CYS A 92 -12.92 2.47 3.22
N MET A 93 -12.44 3.40 2.39
CA MET A 93 -12.39 4.83 2.70
C MET A 93 -13.76 5.50 2.81
N GLN A 94 -14.84 4.87 2.31
CA GLN A 94 -16.21 5.36 2.54
C GLN A 94 -16.65 5.16 4.00
N LYS A 95 -15.98 4.29 4.78
CA LYS A 95 -16.26 4.13 6.20
C LYS A 95 -15.67 5.32 6.96
N GLN A 96 -16.52 6.08 7.66
CA GLN A 96 -16.10 7.29 8.37
C GLN A 96 -15.01 7.03 9.42
N THR A 97 -15.03 5.86 10.08
CA THR A 97 -14.01 5.44 11.04
C THR A 97 -12.66 5.17 10.39
N VAL A 98 -12.64 4.70 9.14
CA VAL A 98 -11.41 4.55 8.36
C VAL A 98 -10.91 5.94 7.98
N ALA A 99 -11.73 6.74 7.29
CA ALA A 99 -11.32 8.04 6.76
C ALA A 99 -10.77 9.01 7.82
N LYS A 100 -11.29 9.00 9.05
CA LYS A 100 -10.82 9.89 10.13
C LYS A 100 -9.46 9.53 10.71
N ASN A 101 -9.03 8.27 10.60
CA ASN A 101 -7.84 7.75 11.29
C ASN A 101 -6.60 7.67 10.39
N PHE A 102 -6.75 7.86 9.08
CA PHE A 102 -5.64 7.73 8.14
C PHE A 102 -5.08 9.08 7.71
N PRO A 103 -3.75 9.20 7.59
CA PRO A 103 -3.12 10.41 7.12
C PRO A 103 -3.53 10.68 5.67
N ASP A 104 -3.70 11.97 5.38
CA ASP A 104 -3.92 12.44 4.02
C ASP A 104 -2.76 12.01 3.10
N GLN A 105 -3.10 11.54 1.89
CA GLN A 105 -2.13 11.01 0.93
C GLN A 105 -1.05 12.02 0.53
N LYS A 106 -1.38 13.32 0.50
CA LYS A 106 -0.40 14.37 0.21
C LYS A 106 0.59 14.53 1.35
N LYS A 107 0.12 14.48 2.61
CA LYS A 107 1.02 14.50 3.79
C LYS A 107 1.97 13.32 3.80
N VAL A 108 1.50 12.11 3.45
CA VAL A 108 2.37 10.94 3.32
C VAL A 108 3.40 11.13 2.21
N TYR A 109 3.00 11.63 1.04
CA TYR A 109 3.93 11.98 -0.04
C TYR A 109 5.01 12.97 0.42
N GLU A 110 4.63 14.07 1.07
CA GLU A 110 5.56 15.07 1.58
C GLU A 110 6.58 14.45 2.54
N PHE A 111 6.12 13.59 3.46
CA PHE A 111 6.97 12.86 4.38
C PHE A 111 7.97 11.93 3.66
N VAL A 112 7.51 11.14 2.68
CA VAL A 112 8.37 10.23 1.91
C VAL A 112 9.40 11.01 1.10
N ALA A 113 8.99 12.07 0.40
CA ALA A 113 9.86 12.90 -0.40
C ALA A 113 10.95 13.57 0.45
N GLN A 114 10.60 14.08 1.64
CA GLN A 114 11.58 14.65 2.57
C GLN A 114 12.56 13.60 3.10
N THR A 115 12.08 12.39 3.41
CA THR A 115 12.92 11.30 3.92
C THR A 115 13.94 10.86 2.86
N ARG A 116 13.50 10.60 1.63
CA ARG A 116 14.39 10.20 0.53
C ARG A 116 15.45 11.26 0.22
N LYS A 117 15.10 12.56 0.31
CA LYS A 117 16.08 13.66 0.14
C LYS A 117 17.19 13.61 1.20
N LYS A 118 16.85 13.33 2.46
CA LYS A 118 17.84 13.23 3.55
C LYS A 118 18.79 12.04 3.37
N ASP A 119 18.26 10.91 2.92
CA ASP A 119 19.05 9.70 2.69
C ASP A 119 19.99 9.81 1.47
N ILE A 120 19.72 10.71 0.52
CA ILE A 120 20.63 11.01 -0.61
C ILE A 120 21.73 12.00 -0.19
N SER A 121 21.48 12.83 0.83
CA SER A 121 22.42 13.84 1.34
C SER A 121 23.33 13.35 2.47
N ALA A 122 23.19 12.09 2.89
CA ALA A 122 23.94 11.45 3.97
C ALA A 122 24.85 10.35 3.39
#